data_AF-A0A1W9PQG1-F1
#
_entry.id   AF-A0A1W9PQG1-F1
#
_cell.length_a   1.000
_cell.length_b   1.000
_cell.length_c   1.000
_cell.angle_alpha   90.00
_cell.angle_beta   90.00
_cell.angle_gamma   90.00
#
_symmetry.space_group_name_H-M   'P 1'
#
loop_
_entity.id
_entity.type
_entity.pdbx_description
1 polymer ?
#
loop_
_entity_poly.entity_id
_entity_poly.type
_entity_poly.pdbx_seq_one_letter_code
_entity_poly.pdbx_strand_id
1 'polypeptide(L)'
;MRAAVLQLPSIGMSSTKLYHYIRIAHKKQIKLLLLGEYILNPFFHELKSMPVSMIKEQGSHQMAILKELSHQYDLTIVAPLVMIKKGKPYKVIVKVGPNSTSYYDQQVLINYSHWSEERFYANTVKPFESPMVFTVDGIRFAVMGGFELHFDALWQKLLEKSIDCVLLPSVSTFESQKRWKKLVGMRAFTNNWIVELDHGKVVEARRSWGFKEAVHRRQS
;
A
#
# COMPACT_ATOMS: atom_id res chain seq x y z
N MET A 1 -12.62 -1.76 14.70
CA MET A 1 -11.27 -2.06 14.18
C MET A 1 -10.42 -0.79 14.14
N ARG A 2 -9.12 -0.90 14.44
CA ARG A 2 -8.15 0.18 14.24
C ARG A 2 -7.16 -0.19 13.14
N ALA A 3 -6.94 0.75 12.22
CA ALA A 3 -5.88 0.68 11.22
C ALA A 3 -4.84 1.76 11.51
N ALA A 4 -3.59 1.51 11.15
CA ALA A 4 -2.51 2.48 11.27
C ALA A 4 -1.65 2.49 10.01
N VAL A 5 -0.92 3.59 9.84
CA VAL A 5 0.07 3.74 8.77
C VAL A 5 1.40 4.05 9.36
N LEU A 6 2.39 3.35 8.84
CA LEU A 6 3.77 3.50 9.22
C LEU A 6 4.50 4.21 8.09
N GLN A 7 4.96 5.43 8.37
CA GLN A 7 5.84 6.19 7.51
C GLN A 7 7.22 6.25 8.16
N LEU A 8 8.21 5.71 7.45
CA LEU A 8 9.61 5.69 7.87
C LEU A 8 10.50 5.94 6.65
N PRO A 9 11.73 6.43 6.83
CA PRO A 9 12.77 6.25 5.83
C PRO A 9 13.04 4.76 5.57
N SER A 10 13.73 4.45 4.47
CA SER A 10 14.17 3.08 4.18
C SER A 10 14.95 2.49 5.37
N ILE A 11 14.60 1.26 5.76
CA ILE A 11 15.19 0.58 6.92
C ILE A 11 16.38 -0.32 6.55
N GLY A 12 16.66 -0.48 5.25
CA GLY A 12 17.74 -1.35 4.77
C GLY A 12 17.53 -2.82 5.16
N MET A 13 18.55 -3.42 5.79
CA MET A 13 18.49 -4.77 6.37
C MET A 13 18.17 -4.78 7.87
N SER A 14 18.14 -3.60 8.53
CA SER A 14 17.82 -3.53 9.95
C SER A 14 16.32 -3.57 10.16
N SER A 15 15.86 -4.51 10.97
CA SER A 15 14.44 -4.69 11.29
C SER A 15 14.04 -4.06 12.62
N THR A 16 14.98 -3.58 13.44
CA THR A 16 14.73 -3.09 14.80
C THR A 16 13.65 -2.01 14.86
N LYS A 17 13.67 -1.05 13.92
CA LYS A 17 12.64 -0.02 13.82
C LYS A 17 11.28 -0.61 13.51
N LEU A 18 11.21 -1.57 12.58
CA LEU A 18 9.98 -2.25 12.21
C LEU A 18 9.39 -3.03 13.40
N TYR A 19 10.21 -3.85 14.08
CA TYR A 19 9.80 -4.55 15.31
C TYR A 19 9.24 -3.59 16.36
N HIS A 20 9.93 -2.46 16.59
CA HIS A 20 9.50 -1.46 17.57
C HIS A 20 8.12 -0.89 17.23
N TYR A 21 7.91 -0.43 16.01
CA TYR A 21 6.62 0.19 15.62
C TYR A 21 5.49 -0.83 15.51
N ILE A 22 5.76 -2.06 15.08
CA ILE A 22 4.73 -3.11 15.05
C ILE A 22 4.33 -3.51 16.48
N ARG A 23 5.28 -3.59 17.42
CA ARG A 23 4.95 -3.81 18.83
C ARG A 23 4.08 -2.68 19.39
N ILE A 24 4.32 -1.43 19.01
CA ILE A 24 3.46 -0.29 19.38
C ILE A 24 2.07 -0.44 18.75
N ALA A 25 1.99 -0.81 17.47
CA ALA A 25 0.73 -1.03 16.76
C ALA A 25 -0.10 -2.13 17.46
N HIS A 26 0.53 -3.24 17.84
CA HIS A 26 -0.11 -4.29 18.63
C HIS A 26 -0.62 -3.79 19.99
N LYS A 27 0.20 -3.06 20.76
CA LYS A 27 -0.23 -2.44 22.03
C LYS A 27 -1.41 -1.49 21.87
N LYS A 28 -1.52 -0.82 20.71
CA LYS A 28 -2.63 0.07 20.36
C LYS A 28 -3.83 -0.67 19.74
N GLN A 29 -3.79 -2.00 19.70
CA GLN A 29 -4.83 -2.87 19.14
C GLN A 29 -5.12 -2.57 17.66
N ILE A 30 -4.08 -2.26 16.90
CA ILE A 30 -4.16 -2.15 15.44
C ILE A 30 -4.33 -3.54 14.85
N LYS A 31 -5.27 -3.70 13.90
CA LYS A 31 -5.54 -4.94 13.16
C LYS A 31 -5.09 -4.89 11.70
N LEU A 32 -4.89 -3.69 11.16
CA LEU A 32 -4.37 -3.44 9.82
C LEU A 32 -3.27 -2.38 9.86
N LEU A 33 -2.08 -2.73 9.37
CA LEU A 33 -0.94 -1.83 9.26
C LEU A 33 -0.54 -1.66 7.79
N LEU A 34 -0.54 -0.43 7.28
CA LEU A 34 -0.03 -0.10 5.95
C LEU A 34 1.36 0.52 6.06
N LEU A 35 2.32 0.00 5.30
CA LEU A 35 3.65 0.57 5.13
C LEU A 35 3.69 1.45 3.88
N GLY A 36 4.40 2.58 3.98
CA GLY A 36 4.73 3.43 2.83
C GLY A 36 5.64 2.73 1.80
N GLU A 37 5.67 3.32 0.61
CA GLU A 37 6.58 2.89 -0.46
C GLU A 37 8.03 3.16 -0.08
N TYR A 38 8.95 2.26 -0.47
CA TYR A 38 10.38 2.34 -0.18
C TYR A 38 10.76 2.37 1.32
N ILE A 39 9.91 1.84 2.21
CA ILE A 39 10.31 1.54 3.60
C ILE A 39 11.18 0.29 3.63
N LEU A 40 10.78 -0.76 2.92
CA LEU A 40 11.43 -2.09 2.94
C LEU A 40 12.50 -2.26 1.86
N ASN A 41 12.59 -1.33 0.92
CA ASN A 41 13.56 -1.31 -0.16
C ASN A 41 14.17 0.10 -0.27
N PRO A 42 15.41 0.24 -0.74
CA PRO A 42 15.98 1.53 -1.09
C PRO A 42 15.13 2.26 -2.12
N PHE A 43 15.37 3.56 -2.24
CA PHE A 43 14.69 4.37 -3.22
C PHE A 43 15.04 3.93 -4.66
N PHE A 44 14.18 4.24 -5.63
CA PHE A 44 14.32 3.72 -7.00
C PHE A 44 15.70 3.98 -7.64
N HIS A 45 16.28 5.16 -7.44
CA HIS A 45 17.59 5.50 -8.00
C HIS A 45 18.71 4.61 -7.45
N GLU A 46 18.65 4.25 -6.16
CA GLU A 46 19.60 3.35 -5.52
C GLU A 46 19.35 1.90 -5.97
N LEU A 47 18.08 1.47 -6.00
CA LEU A 47 17.68 0.14 -6.45
C LEU A 47 18.22 -0.22 -7.83
N LYS A 48 18.24 0.73 -8.77
CA LYS A 48 18.78 0.51 -10.13
C LYS A 48 20.26 0.13 -10.15
N SER A 49 21.03 0.59 -9.16
CA SER A 49 22.46 0.30 -9.05
C SER A 49 22.77 -0.97 -8.25
N MET A 50 21.77 -1.56 -7.60
CA MET A 50 21.96 -2.74 -6.75
C MET A 50 22.05 -4.03 -7.57
N PRO A 51 22.92 -4.97 -7.18
CA PRO A 51 22.91 -6.32 -7.74
C PRO A 51 21.57 -7.03 -7.50
N VAL A 52 21.07 -7.77 -8.49
CA VAL A 52 19.81 -8.53 -8.40
C VAL A 52 19.80 -9.50 -7.22
N SER A 53 20.96 -10.11 -6.90
CA SER A 53 21.11 -11.00 -5.74
C SER A 53 20.82 -10.28 -4.42
N MET A 54 21.32 -9.05 -4.26
CA MET A 54 21.09 -8.23 -3.06
C MET A 54 19.63 -7.82 -2.93
N ILE A 55 18.98 -7.44 -4.03
CA ILE A 55 17.54 -7.13 -4.03
C ILE A 55 16.73 -8.38 -3.64
N LYS A 56 17.11 -9.56 -4.15
CA LYS A 56 16.46 -10.82 -3.81
C LYS A 56 16.60 -11.16 -2.32
N GLU A 57 17.80 -11.02 -1.78
CA GLU A 57 18.09 -11.27 -0.36
C GLU A 57 17.28 -10.33 0.53
N GLN A 58 17.31 -9.02 0.25
CA GLN A 58 16.53 -8.04 0.98
C GLN A 58 15.03 -8.34 0.93
N GLY A 59 14.48 -8.59 -0.26
CA GLY A 59 13.06 -8.93 -0.42
C GLY A 59 12.66 -10.17 0.37
N SER A 60 13.52 -11.20 0.39
CA SER A 60 13.28 -12.45 1.11
C SER A 60 13.35 -12.26 2.62
N HIS A 61 14.34 -11.51 3.09
CA HIS A 61 14.51 -11.18 4.51
C HIS A 61 13.33 -10.36 5.04
N GLN A 62 12.93 -9.30 4.34
CA GLN A 62 11.80 -8.46 4.75
C GLN A 62 10.48 -9.24 4.74
N MET A 63 10.25 -10.09 3.73
CA MET A 63 9.08 -10.95 3.69
C MET A 63 9.01 -11.92 4.88
N ALA A 64 10.14 -12.49 5.31
CA ALA A 64 10.19 -13.37 6.47
C ALA A 64 9.80 -12.63 7.76
N ILE A 65 10.36 -11.43 7.97
CA ILE A 65 10.03 -10.57 9.13
C ILE A 65 8.55 -10.19 9.13
N LEU A 66 7.99 -9.79 7.98
CA LEU A 66 6.57 -9.44 7.88
C LEU A 66 5.66 -10.61 8.27
N LYS A 67 5.99 -11.83 7.83
CA LYS A 67 5.23 -13.06 8.17
C LYS A 67 5.32 -13.37 9.65
N GLU A 68 6.51 -13.34 10.22
CA GLU A 68 6.74 -13.52 11.66
C GLU A 68 5.91 -12.54 12.48
N LEU A 69 6.04 -11.24 12.18
CA LEU A 69 5.35 -10.17 12.90
C LEU A 69 3.83 -10.22 12.74
N SER A 70 3.35 -10.55 11.53
CA SER A 70 1.93 -10.72 11.26
C SER A 70 1.33 -11.87 12.07
N HIS A 71 2.02 -13.01 12.12
CA HIS A 71 1.59 -14.18 12.88
C HIS A 71 1.65 -13.94 14.39
N GLN A 72 2.77 -13.41 14.90
CA GLN A 72 2.99 -13.17 16.33
C GLN A 72 1.96 -12.22 16.94
N TYR A 73 1.54 -11.19 16.19
CA TYR A 73 0.67 -10.12 16.71
C TYR A 73 -0.77 -10.16 16.18
N ASP A 74 -1.16 -11.22 15.46
CA ASP A 74 -2.48 -11.33 14.82
C ASP A 74 -2.86 -10.05 14.06
N LEU A 75 -1.94 -9.62 13.17
CA LEU A 75 -1.98 -8.34 12.48
C LEU A 75 -1.98 -8.55 10.96
N THR A 76 -2.86 -7.87 10.23
CA THR A 76 -2.73 -7.78 8.77
C THR A 76 -1.77 -6.64 8.42
N ILE A 77 -0.71 -6.95 7.66
CA ILE A 77 0.27 -5.98 7.19
C ILE A 77 0.17 -5.86 5.67
N VAL A 78 0.05 -4.64 5.16
CA VAL A 78 0.10 -4.33 3.73
C VAL A 78 1.36 -3.52 3.47
N ALA A 79 2.23 -3.99 2.58
CA ALA A 79 3.53 -3.36 2.34
C ALA A 79 3.95 -3.46 0.87
N PRO A 80 4.46 -2.37 0.27
CA PRO A 80 5.21 -2.45 -0.98
C PRO A 80 6.53 -3.19 -0.79
N LEU A 81 6.88 -4.01 -1.77
CA LEU A 81 8.11 -4.78 -1.79
C LEU A 81 8.58 -5.00 -3.23
N VAL A 82 9.89 -4.98 -3.44
CA VAL A 82 10.51 -5.46 -4.68
C VAL A 82 10.85 -6.94 -4.53
N MET A 83 10.31 -7.78 -5.41
CA MET A 83 10.57 -9.22 -5.43
C MET A 83 11.29 -9.63 -6.71
N ILE A 84 12.26 -10.53 -6.60
CA ILE A 84 12.94 -11.12 -7.76
C ILE A 84 12.22 -12.41 -8.19
N LYS A 85 11.62 -12.42 -9.37
CA LYS A 85 11.03 -13.62 -9.99
C LYS A 85 11.79 -13.93 -11.28
N LYS A 86 12.28 -15.17 -11.44
CA LYS A 86 13.08 -15.60 -12.61
C LYS A 86 14.22 -14.62 -12.97
N GLY A 87 14.92 -14.11 -11.95
CA GLY A 87 16.05 -13.18 -12.11
C GLY A 87 15.68 -11.73 -12.45
N LYS A 88 14.39 -11.37 -12.49
CA LYS A 88 13.94 -10.01 -12.79
C LYS A 88 13.20 -9.37 -11.61
N PRO A 89 13.34 -8.05 -11.38
CA PRO A 89 12.65 -7.36 -10.31
C PRO A 89 11.19 -7.08 -10.67
N TYR A 90 10.30 -7.28 -9.70
CA TYR A 90 8.88 -6.98 -9.79
C TYR A 90 8.51 -6.03 -8.66
N LYS A 91 7.74 -4.99 -8.98
CA LYS A 91 7.16 -4.06 -8.01
C LYS A 91 5.83 -4.62 -7.53
N VAL A 92 5.75 -4.99 -6.26
CA VAL A 92 4.62 -5.75 -5.72
C VAL A 92 4.13 -5.10 -4.43
N ILE A 93 2.82 -5.16 -4.17
CA ILE A 93 2.25 -4.90 -2.86
C ILE A 93 1.85 -6.25 -2.25
N VAL A 94 2.33 -6.52 -1.05
CA VAL A 94 2.06 -7.77 -0.34
C VAL A 94 1.07 -7.50 0.78
N LYS A 95 0.07 -8.37 0.91
CA LYS A 95 -0.82 -8.44 2.08
C LYS A 95 -0.44 -9.69 2.86
N VAL A 96 0.16 -9.49 4.02
CA VAL A 96 0.53 -10.56 4.95
C VAL A 96 -0.49 -10.58 6.08
N GLY A 97 -1.25 -11.66 6.18
CA GLY A 97 -2.07 -11.95 7.34
C GLY A 97 -1.47 -13.09 8.16
N PRO A 98 -2.01 -13.37 9.35
CA PRO A 98 -1.42 -14.33 10.30
C PRO A 98 -1.21 -15.74 9.71
N ASN A 99 -2.08 -16.12 8.76
CA ASN A 99 -2.12 -17.45 8.15
C ASN A 99 -2.11 -17.41 6.61
N SER A 100 -1.99 -16.23 5.99
CA SER A 100 -2.08 -16.11 4.53
C SER A 100 -1.21 -15.00 3.99
N THR A 101 -0.77 -15.13 2.74
CA THR A 101 -0.08 -14.06 2.02
C THR A 101 -0.69 -13.92 0.63
N SER A 102 -1.00 -12.68 0.26
CA SER A 102 -1.52 -12.32 -1.06
C SER A 102 -0.60 -11.29 -1.70
N TYR A 103 -0.55 -11.30 -3.02
CA TYR A 103 0.36 -10.47 -3.81
C TYR A 103 -0.44 -9.68 -4.84
N TYR A 104 -0.10 -8.42 -5.01
CA TYR A 104 -0.61 -7.54 -6.05
C TYR A 104 0.56 -6.97 -6.82
N ASP A 105 0.78 -7.48 -8.03
CA ASP A 105 1.79 -6.92 -8.95
C ASP A 105 1.26 -5.58 -9.45
N GLN A 106 2.04 -4.50 -9.26
CA GLN A 106 1.65 -3.17 -9.72
C GLN A 106 1.43 -3.17 -11.24
N GLN A 107 0.30 -2.64 -11.67
CA GLN A 107 -0.18 -2.68 -13.05
C GLN A 107 0.28 -1.49 -13.88
N VAL A 108 0.55 -0.34 -13.23
CA VAL A 108 1.10 0.85 -13.90
C VAL A 108 2.45 1.21 -13.31
N LEU A 109 3.47 1.25 -14.15
CA LEU A 109 4.81 1.71 -13.79
C LEU A 109 5.07 3.11 -14.38
N ILE A 110 5.84 3.93 -13.68
CA ILE A 110 6.22 5.25 -14.17
C ILE A 110 7.16 5.09 -15.38
N ASN A 111 6.91 5.82 -16.46
CA ASN A 111 7.65 5.71 -17.72
C ASN A 111 8.29 7.03 -18.20
N TYR A 112 8.53 7.97 -17.28
CA TYR A 112 9.20 9.22 -17.62
C TYR A 112 10.65 8.97 -18.03
N SER A 113 11.19 9.79 -18.95
CA SER A 113 12.56 9.65 -19.45
C SER A 113 13.63 9.68 -18.34
N HIS A 114 13.44 10.54 -17.34
CA HIS A 114 14.32 10.69 -16.17
C HIS A 114 13.97 9.74 -15.00
N TRP A 115 12.83 9.06 -15.08
CA TRP A 115 12.31 8.13 -14.07
C TRP A 115 11.50 7.03 -14.76
N SER A 116 12.21 5.98 -15.22
CA SER A 116 11.58 4.88 -15.96
C SER A 116 11.59 3.59 -15.14
N GLU A 117 10.55 3.42 -14.33
CA GLU A 117 10.25 2.16 -13.65
C GLU A 117 9.91 1.05 -14.64
N GLU A 118 9.21 1.39 -15.72
CA GLU A 118 8.82 0.46 -16.79
C GLU A 118 10.02 -0.29 -17.40
N ARG A 119 11.18 0.36 -17.52
CA ARG A 119 12.39 -0.27 -18.06
C ARG A 119 13.12 -1.14 -17.03
N PHE A 120 12.90 -0.91 -15.75
CA PHE A 120 13.60 -1.60 -14.67
C PHE A 120 12.82 -2.83 -14.18
N TYR A 121 11.54 -2.65 -13.87
CA TYR A 121 10.70 -3.73 -13.38
C TYR A 121 10.11 -4.55 -14.52
N ALA A 122 9.98 -5.86 -14.31
CA ALA A 122 9.43 -6.79 -15.28
C ALA A 122 7.92 -7.04 -15.10
N ASN A 123 7.20 -6.13 -14.42
CA ASN A 123 5.74 -6.21 -14.31
C ASN A 123 5.11 -6.20 -15.71
N THR A 124 4.15 -7.09 -15.92
CA THR A 124 3.51 -7.23 -17.24
C THR A 124 2.56 -6.07 -17.51
N VAL A 125 2.76 -5.39 -18.62
CA VAL A 125 1.77 -4.45 -19.16
C VAL A 125 0.65 -5.26 -19.80
N LYS A 126 -0.54 -5.23 -19.20
CA LYS A 126 -1.73 -5.94 -19.64
C LYS A 126 -2.98 -5.09 -19.39
N PRO A 127 -4.14 -5.42 -20.00
CA PRO A 127 -5.39 -4.74 -19.68
C PRO A 127 -5.63 -4.76 -18.17
N PHE A 128 -6.14 -3.64 -17.64
CA PHE A 128 -6.31 -3.50 -16.20
C PHE A 128 -7.17 -4.62 -15.62
N GLU A 129 -6.69 -5.20 -14.54
CA GLU A 129 -7.39 -6.15 -13.69
C GLU A 129 -7.92 -5.44 -12.45
N SER A 130 -8.87 -6.07 -11.76
CA SER A 130 -9.36 -5.53 -10.48
C SER A 130 -8.20 -5.48 -9.48
N PRO A 131 -8.00 -4.34 -8.79
CA PRO A 131 -7.03 -4.29 -7.69
C PRO A 131 -7.33 -5.31 -6.60
N MET A 132 -6.33 -5.65 -5.79
CA MET A 132 -6.49 -6.63 -4.72
C MET A 132 -7.50 -6.11 -3.68
N VAL A 133 -8.54 -6.90 -3.42
CA VAL A 133 -9.57 -6.64 -2.42
C VAL A 133 -9.51 -7.68 -1.31
N PHE A 134 -9.68 -7.27 -0.06
CA PHE A 134 -9.71 -8.15 1.10
C PHE A 134 -10.57 -7.56 2.22
N THR A 135 -10.90 -8.40 3.22
CA THR A 135 -11.70 -7.99 4.38
C THR A 135 -10.88 -8.17 5.66
N VAL A 136 -10.97 -7.21 6.57
CA VAL A 136 -10.48 -7.33 7.95
C VAL A 136 -11.62 -6.84 8.85
N ASP A 137 -11.98 -7.58 9.90
CA ASP A 137 -13.06 -7.24 10.85
C ASP A 137 -14.34 -6.66 10.19
N GLY A 138 -14.79 -7.25 9.08
CA GLY A 138 -15.99 -6.83 8.35
C GLY A 138 -15.85 -5.58 7.47
N ILE A 139 -14.69 -4.93 7.42
CA ILE A 139 -14.41 -3.78 6.53
C ILE A 139 -13.67 -4.28 5.28
N ARG A 140 -14.17 -3.89 4.10
CA ARG A 140 -13.59 -4.26 2.80
C ARG A 140 -12.59 -3.20 2.33
N PHE A 141 -11.37 -3.63 2.10
CA PHE A 141 -10.27 -2.81 1.60
C PHE A 141 -9.93 -3.19 0.16
N ALA A 142 -9.59 -2.20 -0.65
CA ALA A 142 -8.79 -2.39 -1.85
C ALA A 142 -7.37 -1.86 -1.63
N VAL A 143 -6.41 -2.32 -2.41
CA VAL A 143 -5.07 -1.74 -2.45
C VAL A 143 -4.58 -1.54 -3.88
N MET A 144 -3.94 -0.40 -4.11
CA MET A 144 -3.34 0.00 -5.38
C MET A 144 -2.02 0.72 -5.13
N GLY A 145 -1.10 0.68 -6.11
CA GLY A 145 0.13 1.45 -6.05
C GLY A 145 -0.14 2.96 -6.14
N GLY A 146 0.77 3.78 -5.59
CA GLY A 146 0.60 5.23 -5.63
C GLY A 146 0.37 5.77 -7.05
N PHE A 147 1.20 5.40 -8.01
CA PHE A 147 1.05 5.92 -9.37
C PHE A 147 -0.29 5.55 -10.04
N GLU A 148 -0.89 4.42 -9.64
CA GLU A 148 -2.18 3.93 -10.15
C GLU A 148 -3.38 4.84 -9.79
N LEU A 149 -3.22 5.73 -8.80
CA LEU A 149 -4.23 6.74 -8.44
C LEU A 149 -4.72 7.57 -9.64
N HIS A 150 -3.84 7.80 -10.62
CA HIS A 150 -4.11 8.63 -11.80
C HIS A 150 -5.00 7.95 -12.85
N PHE A 151 -5.27 6.65 -12.73
CA PHE A 151 -5.86 5.86 -13.81
C PHE A 151 -7.31 5.47 -13.49
N ASP A 152 -8.27 6.21 -14.06
CA ASP A 152 -9.72 6.03 -13.83
C ASP A 152 -10.20 4.59 -14.01
N ALA A 153 -9.66 3.87 -14.99
CA ALA A 153 -10.05 2.50 -15.30
C ALA A 153 -9.84 1.52 -14.13
N LEU A 154 -8.87 1.76 -13.24
CA LEU A 154 -8.69 0.96 -12.03
C LEU A 154 -9.74 1.29 -10.96
N TRP A 155 -10.14 2.56 -10.85
CA TRP A 155 -11.21 2.99 -9.96
C TRP A 155 -12.57 2.44 -10.39
N GLN A 156 -12.84 2.43 -11.70
CA GLN A 156 -14.06 1.84 -12.25
C GLN A 156 -14.20 0.36 -11.87
N LYS A 157 -13.10 -0.40 -11.91
CA LYS A 157 -13.09 -1.82 -11.49
C LYS A 157 -13.38 -2.03 -10.00
N LEU A 158 -13.13 -1.01 -9.17
CA LEU A 158 -13.42 -1.07 -7.74
C LEU A 158 -14.85 -0.66 -7.38
N LEU A 159 -15.53 0.15 -8.21
CA LEU A 159 -16.91 0.58 -7.98
C LEU A 159 -17.87 -0.61 -7.82
N GLU A 160 -17.66 -1.66 -8.62
CA GLU A 160 -18.47 -2.89 -8.61
C GLU A 160 -18.17 -3.81 -7.42
N LYS A 161 -17.18 -3.50 -6.57
CA LYS A 161 -16.67 -4.39 -5.53
C LYS A 161 -17.14 -4.05 -4.12
N SER A 162 -18.00 -3.04 -3.96
CA SER A 162 -18.55 -2.62 -2.65
C SER A 162 -17.46 -2.46 -1.57
N ILE A 163 -16.38 -1.76 -1.91
CA ILE A 163 -15.28 -1.50 -0.98
C ILE A 163 -15.60 -0.31 -0.08
N ASP A 164 -15.00 -0.31 1.12
CA ASP A 164 -15.18 0.76 2.10
C ASP A 164 -13.96 1.71 2.15
N CYS A 165 -12.77 1.20 1.79
CA CYS A 165 -11.51 1.94 1.90
C CYS A 165 -10.50 1.48 0.83
N VAL A 166 -9.73 2.43 0.29
CA VAL A 166 -8.60 2.16 -0.62
C VAL A 166 -7.30 2.52 0.09
N LEU A 167 -6.41 1.53 0.21
CA LEU A 167 -5.06 1.70 0.71
C LEU A 167 -4.14 2.09 -0.44
N LEU A 168 -3.41 3.20 -0.28
CA LEU A 168 -2.48 3.73 -1.28
C LEU A 168 -1.08 3.91 -0.68
N PRO A 169 -0.27 2.84 -0.60
CA PRO A 169 1.13 3.02 -0.29
C PRO A 169 1.80 3.79 -1.44
N SER A 170 2.41 4.92 -1.10
CA SER A 170 2.98 5.86 -2.08
C SER A 170 4.11 6.67 -1.48
N VAL A 171 4.96 7.20 -2.36
CA VAL A 171 5.89 8.30 -2.05
C VAL A 171 5.59 9.48 -2.98
N SER A 172 5.50 10.69 -2.42
CA SER A 172 5.39 11.92 -3.21
C SER A 172 6.79 12.48 -3.49
N THR A 173 7.18 12.56 -4.76
CA THR A 173 8.45 13.15 -5.23
C THR A 173 8.19 14.42 -6.04
N PHE A 174 9.22 15.20 -6.38
CA PHE A 174 9.10 16.37 -7.28
C PHE A 174 8.04 17.39 -6.86
N GLU A 175 7.99 17.70 -5.56
CA GLU A 175 7.01 18.63 -4.97
C GLU A 175 5.54 18.28 -5.29
N SER A 176 5.27 17.02 -5.65
CA SER A 176 3.93 16.55 -6.06
C SER A 176 2.94 16.45 -4.91
N GLN A 177 3.38 16.60 -3.65
CA GLN A 177 2.56 16.36 -2.45
C GLN A 177 1.22 17.12 -2.49
N LYS A 178 1.21 18.40 -2.91
CA LYS A 178 -0.04 19.18 -3.00
C LYS A 178 -0.99 18.63 -4.06
N ARG A 179 -0.47 18.25 -5.23
CA ARG A 179 -1.25 17.64 -6.32
C ARG A 179 -1.79 16.28 -5.90
N TRP A 180 -0.95 15.48 -5.26
CA TRP A 180 -1.29 14.18 -4.71
C TRP A 180 -2.45 14.26 -3.72
N LYS A 181 -2.35 15.15 -2.71
CA LYS A 181 -3.42 15.36 -1.72
C LYS A 181 -4.75 15.78 -2.36
N LYS A 182 -4.72 16.68 -3.35
CA LYS A 182 -5.92 17.07 -4.08
C LYS A 182 -6.54 15.90 -4.84
N LEU A 183 -5.73 15.13 -5.56
CA LEU A 183 -6.23 13.99 -6.34
C LEU A 183 -6.82 12.90 -5.44
N VAL A 184 -6.15 12.58 -4.32
CA VAL A 184 -6.67 11.64 -3.33
C VAL A 184 -8.00 12.11 -2.75
N GLY A 185 -8.08 13.37 -2.33
CA GLY A 185 -9.32 13.96 -1.80
C GLY A 185 -10.47 13.90 -2.81
N MET A 186 -10.19 14.20 -4.09
CA MET A 186 -11.19 14.09 -5.15
C MET A 186 -11.68 12.65 -5.33
N ARG A 187 -10.78 11.66 -5.34
CA ARG A 187 -11.16 10.24 -5.44
C ARG A 187 -11.99 9.76 -4.25
N ALA A 188 -11.59 10.16 -3.05
CA ALA A 188 -12.33 9.84 -1.83
C ALA A 188 -13.76 10.41 -1.90
N PHE A 189 -13.88 11.67 -2.29
CA PHE A 189 -15.15 12.37 -2.40
C PHE A 189 -16.07 11.74 -3.47
N THR A 190 -15.57 11.49 -4.68
CA THR A 190 -16.41 11.00 -5.78
C THR A 190 -16.84 9.55 -5.64
N ASN A 191 -16.14 8.75 -4.84
CA ASN A 191 -16.42 7.32 -4.67
C ASN A 191 -16.91 6.95 -3.26
N ASN A 192 -17.06 7.92 -2.35
CA ASN A 192 -17.38 7.70 -0.93
C ASN A 192 -16.43 6.73 -0.22
N TRP A 193 -15.14 6.77 -0.55
CA TRP A 193 -14.11 5.89 0.04
C TRP A 193 -13.14 6.68 0.89
N ILE A 194 -12.57 6.01 1.90
CA ILE A 194 -11.39 6.55 2.57
C ILE A 194 -10.19 6.23 1.68
N VAL A 195 -9.55 7.28 1.19
CA VAL A 195 -8.34 7.25 0.40
C VAL A 195 -7.42 8.26 1.09
N GLU A 196 -6.21 7.86 1.48
CA GLU A 196 -5.21 8.58 2.32
C GLU A 196 -5.14 8.07 3.75
N LEU A 197 -3.90 7.90 4.22
CA LEU A 197 -3.62 7.72 5.63
C LEU A 197 -2.28 8.40 5.98
N ASP A 198 -2.21 9.71 5.75
CA ASP A 198 -1.33 10.63 6.49
C ASP A 198 -1.96 10.81 7.90
N HIS A 199 -1.24 10.45 8.96
CA HIS A 199 -1.76 10.26 10.33
C HIS A 199 -2.43 11.51 10.93
N GLY A 200 -2.17 12.71 10.39
CA GLY A 200 -2.67 13.97 10.93
C GLY A 200 -4.17 14.24 10.72
N LYS A 201 -4.83 13.67 9.69
CA LYS A 201 -6.13 14.22 9.22
C LYS A 201 -7.29 13.26 9.05
N VAL A 202 -7.09 11.94 9.17
CA VAL A 202 -8.17 10.95 8.94
C VAL A 202 -9.31 11.07 9.97
N VAL A 203 -8.98 11.39 11.23
CA VAL A 203 -9.98 11.59 12.31
C VAL A 203 -10.71 12.92 12.14
N GLU A 204 -10.03 13.95 11.65
CA GLU A 204 -10.58 15.28 11.39
C GLU A 204 -11.47 15.30 10.14
N ALA A 205 -11.03 14.64 9.05
CA ALA A 205 -11.81 14.45 7.82
C ALA A 205 -13.13 13.72 8.10
N ARG A 206 -13.12 12.64 8.90
CA ARG A 206 -14.34 11.92 9.33
C ARG A 206 -15.33 12.78 10.13
N ARG A 207 -14.84 13.72 10.94
CA ARG A 207 -15.70 14.63 11.72
C ARG A 207 -16.22 15.79 10.86
N SER A 208 -15.40 16.29 9.93
CA SER A 208 -15.74 17.42 9.06
C SER A 208 -16.67 17.06 7.90
N TRP A 209 -16.67 15.80 7.42
CA TRP A 209 -17.39 15.41 6.19
C TRP A 209 -18.82 14.88 6.42
N GLY A 210 -19.33 14.88 7.66
CA GLY A 210 -20.77 14.72 7.89
C GLY A 210 -21.42 13.40 7.42
N PHE A 211 -20.68 12.31 7.23
CA PHE A 211 -21.20 11.00 6.76
C PHE A 211 -22.10 10.23 7.76
N LYS A 212 -22.81 10.91 8.67
CA LYS A 212 -23.75 10.24 9.60
C LYS A 212 -24.94 9.60 8.87
N GLU A 213 -25.26 10.02 7.65
CA GLU A 213 -26.44 9.54 6.91
C GLU A 213 -26.18 8.33 6.00
N ALA A 214 -24.93 8.08 5.59
CA ALA A 214 -24.61 6.96 4.68
C ALA A 214 -24.71 5.57 5.35
N VAL A 215 -24.78 5.52 6.69
CA VAL A 215 -24.89 4.28 7.46
C VAL A 215 -26.31 3.69 7.46
N HIS A 216 -27.34 4.47 7.10
CA HIS A 216 -28.74 4.04 7.19
C HIS A 216 -29.37 3.59 5.85
N ARG A 217 -28.60 3.49 4.75
CA ARG A 217 -29.12 3.08 3.42
C ARG A 217 -28.67 1.70 2.92
N ARG A 218 -28.30 0.79 3.82
CA ARG A 218 -28.07 -0.64 3.46
C ARG A 218 -28.94 -1.60 4.29
N GLN A 219 -30.18 -1.19 4.52
CA GLN A 219 -31.28 -2.07 4.93
C GLN A 219 -32.52 -1.72 4.09
N SER A 220 -32.52 -2.18 2.84
CA SER A 220 -33.69 -2.38 1.99
C SER A 220 -33.31 -3.34 0.88
#